data_AF-A0A7Y0X4S0-F1
#
_entry.id   AF-A0A7Y0X4S0-F1
#
_cell.length_a   1.000
_cell.length_b   1.000
_cell.length_c   1.000
_cell.angle_alpha   90.00
_cell.angle_beta   90.00
_cell.angle_gamma   90.00
#
_symmetry.space_group_name_H-M   'P 1'
#
loop_
_entity.id
_entity.type
_entity.pdbx_description
1 polymer ?
#
loop_
_entity_poly.entity_id
_entity_poly.type
_entity_poly.pdbx_seq_one_letter_code
_entity_poly.pdbx_strand_id
1 'polypeptide(L)'
;DNSRTPMQWNSAKHAGFTEGTPWLEVAQNYSEINAEAAVADLNSVFYFYKRLIELRKQVPVITDGRYEDLLPEHKRIFAYARQN
;
A
#
# COMPACT_ATOMS: atom_id res chain seq x y z
N ASP A 1 -4.40 0.25 -18.68
CA ASP A 1 -3.20 0.90 -18.11
C ASP A 1 -3.57 1.36 -16.71
N ASN A 2 -3.37 0.49 -15.72
CA ASN A 2 -4.08 0.60 -14.45
C ASN A 2 -3.24 1.29 -13.37
N SER A 3 -1.91 1.13 -13.43
CA SER A 3 -0.96 1.64 -12.44
C SER A 3 -0.46 3.06 -12.71
N ARG A 4 -0.80 3.64 -13.87
CA ARG A 4 -0.41 5.01 -14.25
C ARG A 4 -1.54 6.03 -14.06
N THR A 5 -2.69 5.61 -13.53
CA THR A 5 -3.74 6.54 -13.14
C THR A 5 -3.19 7.53 -12.11
N PRO A 6 -3.54 8.82 -12.19
CA PRO A 6 -3.00 9.82 -11.29
C PRO A 6 -3.21 9.50 -9.80
N MET A 7 -2.24 9.90 -8.97
CA MET A 7 -2.29 9.71 -7.52
C MET A 7 -3.51 10.40 -6.91
N GLN A 8 -4.17 9.70 -5.98
CA GLN A 8 -5.37 10.17 -5.28
C GLN A 8 -4.96 10.88 -3.98
N TRP A 9 -4.67 12.18 -4.03
CA TRP A 9 -4.22 12.95 -2.86
C TRP A 9 -5.37 13.27 -1.89
N ASN A 10 -6.50 13.75 -2.40
CA ASN A 10 -7.68 14.09 -1.61
C ASN A 10 -8.97 13.93 -2.45
N SER A 11 -10.12 14.35 -1.92
CA SER A 11 -11.42 14.25 -2.59
C SER A 11 -11.75 15.43 -3.51
N ALA A 12 -10.81 16.36 -3.73
CA ALA A 12 -11.02 17.50 -4.62
C ALA A 12 -10.98 17.08 -6.09
N LYS A 13 -11.31 18.00 -7.01
CA LYS A 13 -11.28 17.75 -8.45
C LYS A 13 -9.95 17.09 -8.87
N HIS A 14 -10.04 16.05 -9.71
CA HIS A 14 -8.90 15.22 -10.13
C HIS A 14 -8.08 14.66 -8.95
N ALA A 15 -8.75 14.35 -7.84
CA ALA A 15 -8.16 13.87 -6.59
C ALA A 15 -7.05 14.74 -6.01
N GLY A 16 -7.05 16.04 -6.32
CA GLY A 16 -5.98 16.95 -5.93
C GLY A 16 -4.65 16.72 -6.67
N PHE A 17 -4.62 15.90 -7.73
CA PHE A 17 -3.42 15.66 -8.53
C PHE A 17 -3.01 16.88 -9.38
N THR A 18 -3.99 17.58 -9.94
CA THR A 18 -3.78 18.76 -10.78
C THR A 18 -5.01 19.64 -10.80
N GLU A 19 -4.83 20.94 -10.99
CA GLU A 19 -5.92 21.89 -11.26
C GLU A 19 -6.34 21.87 -12.75
N GLY A 20 -5.45 21.39 -13.63
CA GLY A 20 -5.67 21.27 -15.07
C GLY A 20 -6.34 19.97 -15.48
N THR A 21 -6.14 19.55 -16.73
CA THR A 21 -6.62 18.24 -17.22
C THR A 21 -5.52 17.20 -17.03
N PRO A 22 -5.74 16.13 -16.26
CA PRO A 22 -4.75 15.07 -16.13
C PRO A 22 -4.58 14.34 -17.46
N TRP A 23 -3.36 13.89 -17.75
CA TRP A 23 -3.02 13.17 -18.99
C TRP A 23 -3.72 11.81 -19.12
N LEU A 24 -4.15 11.25 -17.99
CA LEU A 24 -5.00 10.06 -17.88
C LEU A 24 -6.09 10.32 -16.83
N GLU A 25 -7.28 9.73 -17.02
CA GLU A 25 -8.36 9.87 -16.04
C GLU A 25 -7.96 9.33 -14.66
N VAL A 26 -8.43 10.02 -13.62
CA VAL A 26 -8.26 9.57 -12.22
C VAL A 26 -9.24 8.44 -11.95
N ALA A 27 -8.86 7.47 -11.12
CA ALA A 27 -9.76 6.40 -10.73
C ALA A 27 -11.01 6.97 -10.02
N GLN A 28 -12.19 6.48 -10.40
CA GLN A 28 -13.47 7.08 -9.99
C GLN A 28 -13.72 7.03 -8.47
N ASN A 29 -13.03 6.16 -7.74
CA ASN A 29 -13.17 6.00 -6.30
C ASN A 29 -12.36 7.02 -5.46
N TYR A 30 -11.77 8.06 -6.07
CA TYR A 30 -10.90 9.01 -5.36
C TYR A 30 -11.57 9.81 -4.24
N SER A 31 -12.89 9.98 -4.30
CA SER A 31 -13.67 10.59 -3.22
C SER A 31 -13.67 9.76 -1.95
N GLU A 32 -13.48 8.45 -2.05
CA GLU A 32 -13.48 7.50 -0.93
C GLU A 32 -12.06 7.03 -0.57
N ILE A 33 -11.25 6.75 -1.59
CA ILE A 33 -9.85 6.31 -1.44
C ILE A 33 -8.93 7.47 -1.78
N ASN A 34 -8.27 8.05 -0.80
CA ASN A 34 -7.24 9.05 -1.04
C ASN A 34 -6.29 9.18 0.16
N ALA A 35 -5.14 9.82 -0.04
CA ALA A 35 -4.11 9.96 0.98
C ALA A 35 -4.57 10.79 2.19
N GLU A 36 -5.31 11.88 1.97
CA GLU A 36 -5.84 12.73 3.04
C GLU A 36 -6.73 11.94 4.00
N ALA A 37 -7.72 11.21 3.47
CA ALA A 37 -8.59 10.34 4.25
C ALA A 37 -7.81 9.21 4.95
N ALA A 38 -6.85 8.59 4.26
CA ALA A 38 -6.03 7.53 4.84
C ALA A 38 -5.13 8.03 5.98
N VAL A 39 -4.62 9.27 5.90
CA VAL A 39 -3.82 9.87 6.98
C VAL A 39 -4.70 10.29 8.17
N ALA A 40 -5.96 10.63 7.94
CA ALA A 40 -6.90 10.97 9.02
C ALA A 40 -7.38 9.73 9.82
N ASP A 41 -7.46 8.55 9.20
CA ASP A 41 -7.88 7.30 9.84
C ASP A 41 -6.68 6.47 10.35
N LEU A 42 -6.57 6.32 11.67
CA LEU A 42 -5.50 5.52 12.30
C LEU A 42 -5.58 4.01 11.99
N ASN A 43 -6.72 3.51 11.52
CA ASN A 43 -6.89 2.11 11.11
C ASN A 43 -6.64 1.90 9.61
N SER A 44 -6.19 2.93 8.89
CA SER A 44 -6.05 2.88 7.44
C SER A 44 -4.90 2.00 6.95
N VAL A 45 -4.95 1.68 5.65
CA VAL A 45 -3.84 1.03 4.92
C VAL A 45 -2.54 1.84 5.06
N PHE A 46 -2.60 3.17 5.11
CA PHE A 46 -1.41 4.02 5.28
C PHE A 46 -0.67 3.70 6.60
N TYR A 47 -1.39 3.68 7.73
CA TYR A 47 -0.78 3.39 9.02
C TYR A 47 -0.34 1.93 9.15
N PHE A 48 -1.09 1.00 8.55
CA PHE A 48 -0.65 -0.39 8.46
C PHE A 48 0.69 -0.53 7.74
N TYR A 49 0.85 0.08 6.55
CA TYR A 49 2.13 0.10 5.82
C TYR A 49 3.24 0.81 6.59
N LYS A 50 2.94 1.96 7.22
CA LYS A 50 3.89 2.67 8.08
C LYS A 50 4.44 1.74 9.17
N ARG A 51 3.56 0.99 9.84
CA ARG A 51 3.96 0.02 10.88
C ARG A 51 4.79 -1.13 10.33
N LEU A 52 4.44 -1.68 9.16
CA LEU A 52 5.24 -2.73 8.52
C LEU A 52 6.65 -2.26 8.12
N ILE A 53 6.78 -1.02 7.62
CA ILE A 53 8.08 -0.42 7.29
C ILE A 53 8.92 -0.21 8.55
N GLU A 54 8.31 0.25 9.65
CA GLU A 54 8.98 0.35 10.95
C GLU A 54 9.50 -1.01 11.42
N LEU A 55 8.67 -2.05 11.37
CA LEU A 55 9.08 -3.41 11.73
C LEU A 55 10.25 -3.90 10.87
N ARG A 56 10.21 -3.69 9.54
CA ARG A 56 11.31 -4.08 8.64
C ARG A 56 12.64 -3.39 8.99
N LYS A 57 12.59 -2.14 9.48
CA LYS A 57 13.78 -1.39 9.92
C LYS A 57 14.32 -1.87 11.27
N GLN A 58 13.45 -2.38 12.14
CA GLN A 58 13.79 -2.73 13.53
C GLN A 58 14.10 -4.20 13.74
N VAL A 59 13.57 -5.09 12.90
CA VAL A 59 13.69 -6.54 13.05
C VAL A 59 14.53 -7.10 11.90
N PRO A 60 15.84 -7.40 12.12
CA PRO A 60 16.76 -7.79 11.05
C PRO A 60 16.28 -8.98 10.23
N VAL A 61 15.72 -10.02 10.87
CA VAL A 61 15.22 -11.24 10.22
C VAL A 61 14.20 -10.98 9.10
N ILE A 62 13.50 -9.83 9.11
CA ILE A 62 12.57 -9.42 8.04
C ILE A 62 13.33 -9.00 6.77
N THR A 63 14.54 -8.49 6.90
CA THR A 63 15.38 -8.04 5.79
C THR A 63 16.35 -9.13 5.37
N ASP A 64 17.19 -9.64 6.27
CA ASP A 64 18.32 -10.53 5.93
C ASP A 64 18.11 -12.02 6.26
N GLY A 65 17.07 -12.36 7.02
CA GLY A 65 16.79 -13.75 7.40
C GLY A 65 16.55 -14.66 6.18
N ARG A 66 17.02 -15.91 6.25
CA ARG A 66 16.75 -16.97 5.27
C ARG A 66 15.25 -17.21 5.15
N TYR A 67 14.76 -17.33 3.92
CA TYR A 67 13.36 -17.66 3.61
C TYR A 67 13.16 -19.18 3.52
N GLU A 68 12.03 -19.65 4.06
CA GLU A 68 11.56 -21.03 3.91
C GLU A 68 10.06 -21.03 3.62
N ASP A 69 9.66 -21.59 2.48
CA ASP A 69 8.25 -21.82 2.16
C ASP A 69 7.76 -23.05 2.94
N LEU A 70 6.74 -22.87 3.77
CA LEU A 70 6.23 -23.93 4.64
C LEU A 70 5.09 -24.71 4.00
N LEU A 71 4.41 -24.14 3.00
CA LEU A 71 3.19 -24.71 2.42
C LEU A 71 3.10 -24.44 0.90
N PRO A 72 4.08 -24.87 0.09
CA PRO A 72 4.18 -24.48 -1.33
C PRO A 72 2.98 -24.93 -2.19
N GLU A 73 2.34 -26.04 -1.83
CA GLU A 73 1.20 -26.59 -2.57
C GLU A 73 -0.17 -26.10 -2.04
N HIS A 74 -0.20 -25.31 -0.96
CA HIS A 74 -1.44 -24.93 -0.31
C HIS A 74 -2.12 -23.74 -1.02
N LYS A 75 -3.26 -23.99 -1.68
CA LYS A 75 -3.91 -23.03 -2.60
C LYS A 75 -4.57 -21.79 -1.95
N ARG A 76 -4.63 -21.69 -0.63
CA ARG A 76 -5.38 -20.62 0.08
C ARG A 76 -4.62 -19.92 1.21
N ILE A 77 -3.50 -20.49 1.64
CA ILE A 77 -2.73 -19.99 2.77
C ILE A 77 -1.31 -19.91 2.27
N PHE A 78 -0.73 -18.72 2.37
CA PHE A 78 0.67 -18.51 2.11
C PHE A 78 1.38 -18.39 3.46
N ALA A 79 2.17 -19.40 3.81
CA ALA A 79 2.90 -19.46 5.07
C ALA A 79 4.39 -19.66 4.79
N TYR A 80 5.22 -18.84 5.43
CA TYR A 80 6.66 -18.92 5.30
C TYR A 80 7.33 -18.57 6.63
N ALA A 81 8.57 -19.04 6.80
CA ALA A 81 9.42 -18.65 7.91
C ALA A 81 10.55 -17.73 7.43
N ARG A 82 11.02 -16.88 8.35
CA ARG A 82 12.27 -16.12 8.24
C ARG A 82 13.14 -16.44 9.44
N GLN A 83 14.39 -16.83 9.22
CA GLN A 83 15.30 -17.30 10.27
C GLN A 83 16.73 -16.78 10.03
N ASN A 84 17.45 -16.48 11.11
CA ASN A 84 18.87 -16.12 11.08
C ASN A 84 19.75 -17.34 11.42
#